data_AF-A0A534XET5-F1
#
_entry.id   AF-A0A534XET5-F1
#
_cell.length_a   1.000
_cell.length_b   1.000
_cell.length_c   1.000
_cell.angle_alpha   90.00
_cell.angle_beta   90.00
_cell.angle_gamma   90.00
#
_symmetry.space_group_name_H-M   'P 1'
#
loop_
_entity.id
_entity.type
_entity.pdbx_description
1 polymer ?
#
loop_
_entity_poly.entity_id
_entity_poly.type
_entity_poly.pdbx_seq_one_letter_code
_entity_poly.pdbx_strand_id
1 'polypeptide(L)'
;MARKNPTLPAKASARSASEARADLVARAARNAEGATLCRSDPLADAQAVAAVVRAVEGHAAELSRRGLDGAFCEAALQLAREIEHHLQAMPAAAVSARVRSQDAAELLADAAATAQAVRTAVLRVTRSSEGRRVARDFGLGDPFSTRQPSHVARALTRILAALEVHREVRDDIGLLPEDVQTMQDLARDLGAIAGAPATVSDEQAQLLEAQGALRAFFDLFAAKASLALAADPDERARVLSLLPRVEERRHLRREPTRASG
;
A
#
# COMPACT_ATOMS: atom_id res chain seq x y z
N MET A 1 -59.78 -22.60 25.56
CA MET A 1 -58.82 -23.58 24.96
C MET A 1 -58.70 -23.28 23.47
N ALA A 2 -57.53 -23.57 22.86
CA ALA A 2 -57.08 -23.26 21.49
C ALA A 2 -56.49 -21.84 21.31
N ARG A 3 -55.33 -21.62 20.67
CA ARG A 3 -54.29 -22.48 20.09
C ARG A 3 -52.98 -21.66 20.12
N LYS A 4 -51.88 -22.25 20.61
CA LYS A 4 -50.53 -21.70 20.48
C LYS A 4 -50.13 -21.76 19.00
N ASN A 5 -49.78 -20.62 18.40
CA ASN A 5 -49.03 -20.60 17.14
C ASN A 5 -47.65 -21.20 17.41
N PRO A 6 -47.23 -22.28 16.72
CA PRO A 6 -45.84 -22.65 16.71
C PRO A 6 -45.13 -21.64 15.80
N THR A 7 -44.33 -20.76 16.42
CA THR A 7 -43.34 -19.95 15.71
C THR A 7 -42.44 -20.92 14.95
N LEU A 8 -42.65 -21.00 13.65
CA LEU A 8 -41.76 -21.73 12.74
C LEU A 8 -40.34 -21.19 12.94
N PRO A 9 -39.30 -22.05 12.95
CA PRO A 9 -37.93 -21.57 13.03
C PRO A 9 -37.69 -20.66 11.83
N ALA A 10 -37.23 -19.44 12.09
CA ALA A 10 -36.82 -18.51 11.06
C ALA A 10 -35.87 -19.25 10.12
N LYS A 11 -36.25 -19.39 8.83
CA LYS A 11 -35.32 -19.84 7.79
C LYS A 11 -34.07 -19.00 7.94
N ALA A 12 -32.91 -19.64 8.07
CA ALA A 12 -31.63 -18.95 7.99
C ALA A 12 -31.65 -18.14 6.68
N SER A 13 -31.79 -16.82 6.77
CA SER A 13 -31.72 -15.98 5.58
C SER A 13 -30.34 -16.20 5.00
N ALA A 14 -30.28 -16.76 3.79
CA ALA A 14 -29.03 -16.90 3.08
C ALA A 14 -28.44 -15.49 2.95
N ARG A 15 -27.32 -15.26 3.65
CA ARG A 15 -26.65 -13.97 3.66
C ARG A 15 -26.34 -13.56 2.23
N SER A 16 -26.66 -12.34 1.85
CA SER A 16 -26.30 -11.83 0.51
C SER A 16 -24.84 -11.37 0.48
N ALA A 17 -24.23 -11.32 -0.71
CA ALA A 17 -22.88 -10.77 -0.88
C ALA A 17 -22.79 -9.30 -0.40
N SER A 18 -23.86 -8.53 -0.55
CA SER A 18 -23.95 -7.15 -0.06
C SER A 18 -23.91 -7.08 1.48
N GLU A 19 -24.65 -7.96 2.16
CA GLU A 19 -24.60 -8.06 3.63
C GLU A 19 -23.23 -8.54 4.12
N ALA A 20 -22.60 -9.48 3.41
CA ALA A 20 -21.25 -9.93 3.71
C ALA A 20 -20.22 -8.81 3.52
N ARG A 21 -20.32 -8.01 2.44
CA ARG A 21 -19.49 -6.82 2.21
C ARG A 21 -19.64 -5.82 3.35
N ALA A 22 -20.87 -5.51 3.76
CA ALA A 22 -21.13 -4.60 4.87
C ALA A 22 -20.52 -5.11 6.20
N ASP A 23 -20.59 -6.42 6.48
CA ASP A 23 -19.93 -7.01 7.65
C ASP A 23 -18.40 -6.89 7.58
N LEU A 24 -17.79 -7.10 6.40
CA LEU A 24 -16.36 -6.94 6.19
C LEU A 24 -15.90 -5.49 6.40
N VAL A 25 -16.65 -4.50 5.90
CA VAL A 25 -16.37 -3.07 6.11
C VAL A 25 -16.47 -2.72 7.61
N ALA A 26 -17.51 -3.19 8.29
CA ALA A 26 -17.67 -2.95 9.73
C ALA A 26 -16.55 -3.61 10.56
N ARG A 27 -16.05 -4.78 10.15
CA ARG A 27 -14.87 -5.43 10.76
C ARG A 27 -13.61 -4.60 10.52
N ALA A 28 -13.40 -4.13 9.30
CA ALA A 28 -12.25 -3.30 8.94
C ALA A 28 -12.18 -2.03 9.79
N ALA A 29 -13.32 -1.35 9.98
CA ALA A 29 -13.42 -0.17 10.84
C ALA A 29 -12.99 -0.46 12.29
N ARG A 30 -13.51 -1.54 12.89
CA ARG A 30 -13.12 -1.97 14.25
C ARG A 30 -11.63 -2.33 14.36
N ASN A 31 -11.07 -2.95 13.32
CA ASN A 31 -9.65 -3.32 13.30
C ASN A 31 -8.74 -2.08 13.17
N ALA A 32 -9.17 -1.06 12.45
CA ALA A 32 -8.43 0.20 12.29
C ALA A 32 -8.41 1.06 13.57
N GLU A 33 -9.46 0.98 14.41
CA GLU A 33 -9.53 1.66 15.70
C GLU A 33 -8.52 1.11 16.75
N GLY A 34 -8.05 -0.13 16.57
CA GLY A 34 -7.27 -0.86 17.59
C GLY A 34 -5.76 -1.01 17.37
N ALA A 35 -5.22 -0.88 16.14
CA ALA A 35 -3.77 -1.04 15.90
C ALA A 35 -3.29 -0.50 14.54
N THR A 36 -1.97 -0.26 14.45
CA THR A 36 -1.15 0.16 13.30
C THR A 36 -1.75 -0.16 11.93
N LEU A 37 -2.02 0.89 11.14
CA LEU A 37 -2.34 0.82 9.70
C LEU A 37 -1.43 -0.18 8.99
N CYS A 38 -1.91 -1.40 8.76
CA CYS A 38 -1.18 -2.43 8.01
C CYS A 38 -1.01 -1.94 6.58
N ARG A 39 0.19 -1.45 6.25
CA ARG A 39 0.58 -1.06 4.89
C ARG A 39 0.78 -2.34 4.09
N SER A 40 -0.28 -2.81 3.45
CA SER A 40 -0.23 -3.88 2.46
C SER A 40 -0.38 -3.31 1.06
N ASP A 41 0.15 -4.03 0.08
CA ASP A 41 0.00 -3.69 -1.35
C ASP A 41 -1.42 -4.06 -1.81
N PRO A 42 -2.29 -3.09 -2.17
CA PRO A 42 -3.67 -3.38 -2.58
C PRO A 42 -3.75 -4.33 -3.79
N LEU A 43 -2.77 -4.26 -4.70
CA LEU A 43 -2.75 -5.13 -5.88
C LEU A 43 -2.42 -6.58 -5.50
N ALA A 44 -1.45 -6.78 -4.60
CA ALA A 44 -1.11 -8.10 -4.09
C ALA A 44 -2.31 -8.72 -3.35
N ASP A 45 -3.10 -7.90 -2.66
CA ASP A 45 -4.32 -8.33 -1.97
C ASP A 45 -5.37 -8.80 -2.98
N ALA A 46 -5.67 -8.00 -4.00
CA ALA A 46 -6.61 -8.34 -5.06
C ALA A 46 -6.22 -9.64 -5.78
N GLN A 47 -4.93 -9.81 -6.10
CA GLN A 47 -4.41 -11.00 -6.79
C GLN A 47 -4.51 -12.28 -5.95
N ALA A 48 -4.40 -12.18 -4.62
CA ALA A 48 -4.46 -13.35 -3.73
C ALA A 48 -5.88 -13.92 -3.57
N VAL A 49 -6.93 -13.11 -3.79
CA VAL A 49 -8.32 -13.48 -3.50
C VAL A 49 -8.74 -14.76 -4.21
N ALA A 50 -8.43 -14.90 -5.49
CA ALA A 50 -8.85 -16.07 -6.28
C ALA A 50 -8.29 -17.38 -5.71
N ALA A 51 -7.05 -17.36 -5.19
CA ALA A 51 -6.44 -18.54 -4.57
C ALA A 51 -7.07 -18.83 -3.20
N VAL A 52 -7.33 -17.80 -2.40
CA VAL A 52 -7.98 -17.94 -1.08
C VAL A 52 -9.41 -18.46 -1.23
N VAL A 53 -10.19 -17.95 -2.17
CA VAL A 53 -11.57 -18.41 -2.42
C VAL A 53 -11.60 -19.88 -2.85
N ARG A 54 -10.70 -20.31 -3.75
CA ARG A 54 -10.58 -21.74 -4.10
C ARG A 54 -10.24 -22.61 -2.89
N ALA A 55 -9.40 -22.11 -1.98
CA ALA A 55 -9.10 -22.82 -0.74
C ALA A 55 -10.32 -22.87 0.20
N VAL A 56 -11.14 -21.81 0.24
CA VAL A 56 -12.42 -21.83 0.97
C VAL A 56 -13.37 -22.87 0.39
N GLU A 57 -13.49 -22.94 -0.95
CA GLU A 57 -14.33 -23.92 -1.64
C GLU A 57 -13.88 -25.36 -1.36
N GLY A 58 -12.58 -25.62 -1.33
CA GLY A 58 -12.03 -26.93 -0.96
C GLY A 58 -12.39 -27.38 0.45
N HIS A 59 -12.69 -26.44 1.35
CA HIS A 59 -13.04 -26.67 2.76
C HIS A 59 -14.42 -26.11 3.11
N ALA A 60 -15.32 -26.00 2.12
CA ALA A 60 -16.54 -25.21 2.22
C ALA A 60 -17.45 -25.63 3.38
N ALA A 61 -17.63 -26.94 3.59
CA ALA A 61 -18.47 -27.44 4.68
C ALA A 61 -17.97 -26.95 6.05
N GLU A 62 -16.65 -26.94 6.26
CA GLU A 62 -16.06 -26.67 7.57
C GLU A 62 -15.90 -25.20 7.88
N LEU A 63 -15.60 -24.41 6.85
CA LEU A 63 -15.55 -22.97 6.93
C LEU A 63 -16.96 -22.35 6.99
N SER A 64 -17.93 -22.89 6.26
CA SER A 64 -19.34 -22.47 6.32
C SER A 64 -19.96 -22.75 7.69
N ARG A 65 -19.71 -23.92 8.28
CA ARG A 65 -20.10 -24.23 9.68
C ARG A 65 -19.54 -23.22 10.69
N ARG A 66 -18.38 -22.63 10.40
CA ARG A 66 -17.74 -21.58 11.21
C ARG A 66 -18.15 -20.17 10.79
N GLY A 67 -19.10 -20.03 9.87
CA GLY A 67 -19.68 -18.76 9.41
C GLY A 67 -18.86 -18.03 8.35
N LEU A 68 -18.03 -18.73 7.56
CA LEU A 68 -17.43 -18.21 6.32
C LEU A 68 -18.07 -18.96 5.15
N ASP A 69 -19.15 -18.39 4.65
CA ASP A 69 -19.97 -18.95 3.58
C ASP A 69 -19.61 -18.34 2.21
N GLY A 70 -20.31 -18.80 1.17
CA GLY A 70 -20.10 -18.33 -0.20
C GLY A 70 -20.34 -16.82 -0.38
N ALA A 71 -21.18 -16.19 0.45
CA ALA A 71 -21.46 -14.77 0.37
C ALA A 71 -20.22 -13.91 0.67
N PHE A 72 -19.38 -14.34 1.62
CA PHE A 72 -18.09 -13.69 1.86
C PHE A 72 -17.10 -13.89 0.71
N CYS A 73 -17.11 -15.05 0.07
CA CYS A 73 -16.24 -15.31 -1.08
C CYS A 73 -16.63 -14.43 -2.27
N GLU A 74 -17.93 -14.31 -2.54
CA GLU A 74 -18.46 -13.42 -3.58
C GLU A 74 -18.12 -11.96 -3.28
N ALA A 75 -18.33 -11.51 -2.04
CA ALA A 75 -17.96 -10.16 -1.62
C ALA A 75 -16.45 -9.89 -1.78
N ALA A 76 -15.59 -10.83 -1.42
CA ALA A 76 -14.14 -10.70 -1.59
C ALA A 76 -13.74 -10.56 -3.07
N LEU A 77 -14.36 -11.33 -3.97
CA LEU A 77 -14.13 -11.22 -5.41
C LEU A 77 -14.63 -9.89 -6.00
N GLN A 78 -15.75 -9.36 -5.49
CA GLN A 78 -16.23 -8.03 -5.86
C GLN A 78 -15.25 -6.94 -5.41
N LEU A 79 -14.80 -6.99 -4.15
CA LEU A 79 -13.81 -6.06 -3.59
C LEU A 79 -12.47 -6.10 -4.35
N ALA A 80 -11.99 -7.28 -4.77
CA ALA A 80 -10.78 -7.40 -5.58
C ALA A 80 -10.91 -6.66 -6.93
N ARG A 81 -12.06 -6.80 -7.60
CA ARG A 81 -12.34 -6.08 -8.85
C ARG A 81 -12.48 -4.58 -8.64
N GLU A 82 -13.10 -4.15 -7.55
CA GLU A 82 -13.17 -2.73 -7.15
C GLU A 82 -11.76 -2.16 -6.98
N ILE A 83 -10.88 -2.86 -6.25
CA ILE A 83 -9.48 -2.45 -6.06
C ILE A 83 -8.75 -2.33 -7.40
N GLU A 84 -8.82 -3.35 -8.26
CA GLU A 84 -8.20 -3.31 -9.59
C GLU A 84 -8.73 -2.16 -10.44
N HIS A 85 -10.06 -1.92 -10.42
CA HIS A 85 -10.69 -0.82 -11.12
C HIS A 85 -10.21 0.54 -10.61
N HIS A 86 -10.18 0.76 -9.29
CA HIS A 86 -9.70 1.99 -8.70
C HIS A 86 -8.22 2.22 -9.02
N LEU A 87 -7.39 1.18 -8.99
CA LEU A 87 -5.98 1.26 -9.37
C LEU A 87 -5.77 1.61 -10.85
N GLN A 88 -6.67 1.19 -11.74
CA GLN A 88 -6.65 1.54 -13.17
C GLN A 88 -7.21 2.95 -13.46
N ALA A 89 -8.24 3.37 -12.71
CA ALA A 89 -8.90 4.66 -12.85
C ALA A 89 -8.05 5.82 -12.30
N MET A 90 -7.14 5.54 -11.36
CA MET A 90 -6.20 6.51 -10.85
C MET A 90 -4.98 6.63 -11.78
N PRO A 91 -4.60 7.84 -12.24
CA PRO A 91 -3.31 8.04 -12.90
C PRO A 91 -2.19 7.48 -12.01
N ALA A 92 -1.20 6.80 -12.58
CA ALA A 92 -0.15 6.10 -11.81
C ALA A 92 0.61 6.99 -10.79
N ALA A 93 0.52 8.32 -10.96
CA ALA A 93 0.98 9.35 -10.02
C ALA A 93 0.07 9.50 -8.78
N ALA A 94 -1.26 9.37 -8.89
CA ALA A 94 -2.23 9.55 -7.80
C ALA A 94 -2.24 8.39 -6.80
N VAL A 95 -2.14 7.14 -7.27
CA VAL A 95 -2.05 5.90 -6.45
C VAL A 95 -0.89 5.94 -5.45
N SER A 96 0.15 6.64 -5.87
CA SER A 96 1.45 6.69 -5.23
C SER A 96 1.57 7.83 -4.22
N ALA A 97 0.87 8.92 -4.50
CA ALA A 97 1.15 10.20 -3.89
C ALA A 97 0.34 10.51 -2.63
N ARG A 98 -0.83 9.89 -2.40
CA ARG A 98 -1.81 10.46 -1.45
C ARG A 98 -2.08 11.95 -1.74
N VAL A 99 -1.90 12.37 -3.00
CA VAL A 99 -1.99 13.77 -3.40
C VAL A 99 -3.37 14.06 -3.98
N ARG A 100 -3.84 15.24 -3.58
CA ARG A 100 -5.24 15.62 -3.32
C ARG A 100 -5.97 16.23 -4.52
N SER A 101 -5.30 16.43 -5.66
CA SER A 101 -5.86 16.99 -6.91
C SER A 101 -5.00 16.59 -8.12
N GLN A 102 -5.56 16.70 -9.32
CA GLN A 102 -4.82 16.51 -10.58
C GLN A 102 -3.60 17.45 -10.67
N ASP A 103 -3.78 18.74 -10.38
CA ASP A 103 -2.71 19.73 -10.37
C ASP A 103 -1.55 19.33 -9.45
N ALA A 104 -1.86 18.76 -8.28
CA ALA A 104 -0.84 18.37 -7.33
C ALA A 104 -0.15 17.03 -7.74
N ALA A 105 -0.84 16.17 -8.50
CA ALA A 105 -0.23 14.99 -9.11
C ALA A 105 0.71 15.37 -10.27
N GLU A 106 0.33 16.35 -11.08
CA GLU A 106 1.18 16.95 -12.12
C GLU A 106 2.42 17.60 -11.49
N LEU A 107 2.24 18.40 -10.44
CA LEU A 107 3.35 18.99 -9.68
C LEU A 107 4.31 17.92 -9.11
N LEU A 108 3.79 16.82 -8.56
CA LEU A 108 4.63 15.73 -8.08
C LEU A 108 5.39 15.05 -9.22
N ALA A 109 4.73 14.82 -10.35
CA ALA A 109 5.34 14.20 -11.52
C ALA A 109 6.48 15.07 -12.05
N ASP A 110 6.26 16.38 -12.17
CA ASP A 110 7.27 17.34 -12.63
C ASP A 110 8.45 17.42 -11.66
N ALA A 111 8.17 17.49 -10.35
CA ALA A 111 9.20 17.48 -9.32
C ALA A 111 10.01 16.18 -9.28
N ALA A 112 9.35 15.04 -9.46
CA ALA A 112 10.00 13.74 -9.49
C ALA A 112 10.87 13.57 -10.74
N ALA A 113 10.35 13.98 -11.90
CA ALA A 113 11.09 13.99 -13.17
C ALA A 113 12.33 14.88 -13.08
N THR A 114 12.18 16.07 -12.52
CA THR A 114 13.28 17.02 -12.30
C THR A 114 14.35 16.44 -11.38
N ALA A 115 13.97 15.91 -10.22
CA ALA A 115 14.89 15.29 -9.28
C ALA A 115 15.64 14.09 -9.91
N GLN A 116 14.94 13.27 -10.69
CA GLN A 116 15.53 12.11 -11.36
C GLN A 116 16.49 12.52 -12.48
N ALA A 117 16.15 13.55 -13.26
CA ALA A 117 16.99 14.08 -14.33
C ALA A 117 18.32 14.60 -13.77
N VAL A 118 18.27 15.42 -12.71
CA VAL A 118 19.47 15.96 -12.07
C VAL A 118 20.32 14.86 -11.45
N ARG A 119 19.72 13.90 -10.73
CA ARG A 119 20.44 12.73 -10.20
C ARG A 119 21.14 11.93 -11.28
N THR A 120 20.49 11.75 -12.42
CA THR A 120 21.07 11.03 -13.58
C THR A 120 22.23 11.80 -14.18
N ALA A 121 22.13 13.13 -14.27
CA ALA A 121 23.22 13.99 -14.74
C ALA A 121 24.42 13.98 -13.79
N VAL A 122 24.18 14.12 -12.49
CA VAL A 122 25.21 14.01 -11.44
C VAL A 122 25.95 12.66 -11.55
N LEU A 123 25.23 11.55 -11.71
CA LEU A 123 25.85 10.23 -11.89
C LEU A 123 26.77 10.13 -13.12
N ARG A 124 26.51 10.91 -14.18
CA ARG A 124 27.33 10.91 -15.39
C ARG A 124 28.65 11.66 -15.19
N VAL A 125 28.62 12.76 -14.43
CA VAL A 125 29.80 13.61 -14.19
C VAL A 125 30.63 13.16 -12.98
N THR A 126 30.07 12.36 -12.07
CA THR A 126 30.73 11.91 -10.83
C THR A 126 31.24 10.45 -10.83
N ARG A 127 31.64 9.91 -12.00
CA ARG A 127 32.05 8.49 -12.15
C ARG A 127 33.41 8.10 -11.55
N SER A 128 34.20 9.06 -11.04
CA SER A 128 35.52 8.82 -10.46
C SER A 128 35.46 8.33 -9.00
N SER A 129 36.59 7.90 -8.44
CA SER A 129 36.69 7.49 -7.03
C SER A 129 36.36 8.62 -6.06
N GLU A 130 36.74 9.85 -6.39
CA GLU A 130 36.36 11.10 -5.70
C GLU A 130 34.87 11.43 -5.92
N GLY A 131 34.35 11.16 -7.12
CA GLY A 131 32.94 11.36 -7.46
C GLY A 131 31.95 10.54 -6.64
N ARG A 132 32.37 9.42 -6.02
CA ARG A 132 31.50 8.64 -5.11
C ARG A 132 31.12 9.38 -3.83
N ARG A 133 31.97 10.30 -3.34
CA ARG A 133 31.66 11.14 -2.19
C ARG A 133 30.65 12.22 -2.59
N VAL A 134 30.95 12.91 -3.69
CA VAL A 134 30.08 13.92 -4.29
C VAL A 134 28.70 13.34 -4.59
N ALA A 135 28.60 12.20 -5.27
CA ALA A 135 27.34 11.52 -5.57
C ALA A 135 26.50 11.25 -4.30
N ARG A 136 27.13 10.86 -3.19
CA ARG A 136 26.44 10.67 -1.90
C ARG A 136 25.90 11.96 -1.32
N ASP A 137 26.59 13.08 -1.48
CA ASP A 137 26.11 14.38 -1.02
C ASP A 137 24.82 14.78 -1.76
N PHE A 138 24.75 14.51 -3.07
CA PHE A 138 23.53 14.62 -3.90
C PHE A 138 22.44 13.57 -3.59
N GLY A 139 22.64 12.68 -2.61
CA GLY A 139 21.66 11.67 -2.20
C GLY A 139 21.60 10.43 -3.11
N LEU A 140 22.61 10.21 -3.95
CA LEU A 140 22.73 9.00 -4.76
C LEU A 140 23.15 7.83 -3.85
N GLY A 141 22.22 6.90 -3.67
CA GLY A 141 22.34 5.78 -2.74
C GLY A 141 21.23 5.74 -1.68
N ASP A 142 20.56 6.86 -1.45
CA ASP A 142 19.39 6.90 -0.57
C ASP A 142 18.13 6.36 -1.27
N PRO A 143 17.19 5.75 -0.52
CA PRO A 143 15.88 5.40 -1.03
C PRO A 143 15.18 6.62 -1.63
N PHE A 144 14.83 6.52 -2.90
CA PHE A 144 14.12 7.55 -3.64
C PHE A 144 12.88 6.96 -4.28
N SER A 145 11.74 7.56 -3.95
CA SER A 145 10.46 7.18 -4.50
C SER A 145 9.89 8.39 -5.20
N THR A 146 9.82 8.34 -6.53
CA THR A 146 9.14 9.35 -7.37
C THR A 146 7.65 9.48 -7.04
N ARG A 147 7.16 8.51 -6.27
CA ARG A 147 5.79 8.30 -5.87
C ARG A 147 5.43 9.01 -4.58
N GLN A 148 6.40 9.38 -3.74
CA GLN A 148 6.12 9.96 -2.42
C GLN A 148 6.55 11.44 -2.35
N PRO A 149 5.63 12.40 -2.13
CA PRO A 149 5.94 13.83 -2.07
C PRO A 149 7.06 14.18 -1.08
N SER A 150 7.07 13.55 0.10
CA SER A 150 8.12 13.76 1.10
C SER A 150 9.50 13.25 0.65
N HIS A 151 9.55 12.15 -0.12
CA HIS A 151 10.80 11.64 -0.67
C HIS A 151 11.32 12.53 -1.81
N VAL A 152 10.42 13.02 -2.67
CA VAL A 152 10.75 13.93 -3.76
C VAL A 152 11.21 15.29 -3.22
N ALA A 153 10.48 15.88 -2.29
CA ALA A 153 10.86 17.13 -1.62
C ALA A 153 12.22 17.00 -0.93
N ARG A 154 12.43 15.94 -0.13
CA ARG A 154 13.73 15.68 0.53
C ARG A 154 14.86 15.52 -0.49
N ALA A 155 14.61 14.85 -1.61
CA ALA A 155 15.62 14.69 -2.66
C ALA A 155 15.97 16.02 -3.31
N LEU A 156 14.97 16.85 -3.65
CA LEU A 156 15.20 18.19 -4.20
C LEU A 156 15.97 19.08 -3.22
N THR A 157 15.59 19.11 -1.94
CA THR A 157 16.32 19.86 -0.91
C THR A 157 17.78 19.43 -0.80
N ARG A 158 18.04 18.12 -0.85
CA ARG A 158 19.41 17.58 -0.78
C ARG A 158 20.23 17.90 -2.02
N ILE A 159 19.62 17.84 -3.21
CA ILE A 159 20.25 18.25 -4.47
C ILE A 159 20.62 19.74 -4.40
N LEU A 160 19.70 20.60 -3.98
CA LEU A 160 19.94 22.04 -3.85
C LEU A 160 21.10 22.36 -2.89
N ALA A 161 21.11 21.72 -1.72
CA ALA A 161 22.22 21.87 -0.77
C ALA A 161 23.56 21.38 -1.35
N ALA A 162 23.56 20.29 -2.12
CA ALA A 162 24.77 19.77 -2.75
C ALA A 162 25.27 20.68 -3.89
N LEU A 163 24.38 21.31 -4.65
CA LEU A 163 24.72 22.27 -5.70
C LEU A 163 25.38 23.54 -5.14
N GLU A 164 25.08 23.94 -3.91
CA GLU A 164 25.73 25.07 -3.24
C GLU A 164 27.18 24.77 -2.86
N VAL A 165 27.45 23.52 -2.47
CA VAL A 165 28.76 23.03 -2.02
C VAL A 165 29.66 22.65 -3.19
N HIS A 166 29.11 21.98 -4.21
CA HIS A 166 29.84 21.42 -5.35
C HIS A 166 29.50 22.18 -6.63
N ARG A 167 30.00 23.42 -6.76
CA ARG A 167 29.67 24.32 -7.88
C ARG A 167 30.21 23.82 -9.22
N GLU A 168 31.36 23.16 -9.20
CA GLU A 168 31.95 22.51 -10.36
C GLU A 168 31.02 21.45 -10.99
N VAL A 169 30.24 20.73 -10.17
CA VAL A 169 29.26 19.75 -10.65
C VAL A 169 28.07 20.43 -11.30
N ARG A 170 27.66 21.59 -10.77
CA ARG A 170 26.59 22.40 -11.37
C ARG A 170 27.00 22.89 -12.76
N ASP A 171 28.23 23.37 -12.89
CA ASP A 171 28.78 23.87 -14.15
C ASP A 171 28.92 22.72 -15.17
N ASP A 172 29.43 21.56 -14.75
CA ASP A 172 29.57 20.37 -15.60
C ASP A 172 28.24 19.80 -16.10
N ILE A 173 27.17 19.91 -15.30
CA ILE A 173 25.81 19.49 -15.70
C ILE A 173 25.15 20.55 -16.60
N GLY A 174 25.59 21.81 -16.51
CA GLY A 174 25.01 22.94 -17.23
C GLY A 174 23.69 23.45 -16.63
N LEU A 175 23.51 23.37 -15.31
CA LEU A 175 22.30 23.87 -14.64
C LEU A 175 22.29 25.40 -14.57
N LEU A 176 21.28 26.01 -15.19
CA LEU A 176 21.09 27.44 -15.21
C LEU A 176 20.50 27.94 -13.87
N PRO A 177 20.65 29.24 -13.54
CA PRO A 177 19.99 29.83 -12.36
C PRO A 177 18.48 29.61 -12.32
N GLU A 178 17.82 29.62 -13.48
CA GLU A 178 16.38 29.40 -13.61
C GLU A 178 16.00 27.97 -13.21
N ASP A 179 16.80 26.97 -13.59
CA ASP A 179 16.57 25.56 -13.20
C ASP A 179 16.67 25.38 -11.68
N VAL A 180 17.61 26.08 -11.04
CA VAL A 180 17.77 26.07 -9.59
C VAL A 180 16.57 26.71 -8.90
N GLN A 181 16.06 27.81 -9.44
CA GLN A 181 14.85 28.46 -8.94
C GLN A 181 13.64 27.53 -9.08
N THR A 182 13.46 26.88 -10.24
CA THR A 182 12.40 25.88 -10.45
C THR A 182 12.48 24.75 -9.43
N MET A 183 13.67 24.20 -9.15
CA MET A 183 13.84 23.17 -8.12
C MET A 183 13.50 23.68 -6.71
N GLN A 184 13.84 24.92 -6.37
CA GLN A 184 13.48 25.53 -5.08
C GLN A 184 11.97 25.69 -4.93
N ASP A 185 11.29 26.11 -6.00
CA ASP A 185 9.85 26.30 -6.03
C ASP A 185 9.12 24.95 -5.90
N LEU A 186 9.53 23.95 -6.68
CA LEU A 186 9.00 22.57 -6.58
C LEU A 186 9.21 21.97 -5.18
N ALA A 187 10.36 22.19 -4.55
CA ALA A 187 10.62 21.71 -3.20
C ALA A 187 9.73 22.40 -2.15
N ARG A 188 9.49 23.71 -2.30
CA ARG A 188 8.63 24.50 -1.42
C ARG A 188 7.17 24.08 -1.54
N ASP A 189 6.68 23.96 -2.77
CA ASP A 189 5.27 23.64 -3.05
C ASP A 189 4.94 22.21 -2.63
N LEU A 190 5.85 21.26 -2.88
CA LEU A 190 5.72 19.91 -2.33
C LEU A 190 5.79 19.87 -0.80
N GLY A 191 6.62 20.71 -0.18
CA GLY A 191 6.72 20.84 1.27
C GLY A 191 5.41 21.33 1.90
N ALA A 192 4.78 22.34 1.29
CA ALA A 192 3.46 22.83 1.68
C ALA A 192 2.38 21.76 1.51
N ILE A 193 2.51 20.92 0.48
CA ILE A 193 1.59 19.79 0.26
C ILE A 193 1.77 18.69 1.31
N ALA A 194 3.00 18.41 1.74
CA ALA A 194 3.30 17.39 2.73
C ALA A 194 2.88 17.77 4.17
N GLY A 195 2.76 19.07 4.48
CA GLY A 195 2.44 19.58 5.81
C GLY A 195 0.96 19.80 6.13
N ALA A 196 0.06 19.69 5.15
CA ALA A 196 -1.37 19.89 5.35
C ALA A 196 -2.09 18.59 5.78
N PRO A 197 -3.10 18.66 6.68
CA PRO A 197 -3.90 17.48 7.05
C PRO A 197 -4.55 16.86 5.81
N ALA A 198 -4.35 15.55 5.62
CA ALA A 198 -4.80 14.85 4.43
C ALA A 198 -6.33 14.72 4.42
N THR A 199 -7.01 15.37 3.49
CA THR A 199 -8.39 15.03 3.11
C THR A 199 -8.35 13.93 2.07
N VAL A 200 -8.89 12.76 2.41
CA VAL A 200 -8.96 11.59 1.53
C VAL A 200 -9.96 11.90 0.41
N SER A 201 -9.57 11.76 -0.88
CA SER A 201 -10.55 11.87 -1.98
C SER A 201 -11.55 10.72 -1.91
N ASP A 202 -12.74 10.87 -2.49
CA ASP A 202 -13.77 9.83 -2.45
C ASP A 202 -13.27 8.51 -3.07
N GLU A 203 -12.49 8.58 -4.16
CA GLU A 203 -11.91 7.39 -4.81
C GLU A 203 -10.80 6.74 -3.97
N GLN A 204 -9.97 7.54 -3.31
CA GLN A 204 -8.95 7.03 -2.39
C GLN A 204 -9.59 6.43 -1.13
N ALA A 205 -10.70 7.01 -0.66
CA ALA A 205 -11.49 6.50 0.45
C ALA A 205 -12.14 5.16 0.08
N GLN A 206 -12.70 5.07 -1.13
CA GLN A 206 -13.25 3.82 -1.68
C GLN A 206 -12.18 2.74 -1.82
N LEU A 207 -10.98 3.08 -2.32
CA LEU A 207 -9.86 2.14 -2.39
C LEU A 207 -9.43 1.65 -1.00
N LEU A 208 -9.32 2.57 -0.02
CA LEU A 208 -8.94 2.22 1.36
C LEU A 208 -10.02 1.40 2.07
N GLU A 209 -11.30 1.71 1.86
CA GLU A 209 -12.44 0.93 2.36
C GLU A 209 -12.41 -0.48 1.77
N ALA A 210 -12.26 -0.59 0.45
CA ALA A 210 -12.24 -1.88 -0.24
C ALA A 210 -11.04 -2.73 0.20
N GLN A 211 -9.86 -2.13 0.32
CA GLN A 211 -8.67 -2.79 0.84
C GLN A 211 -8.86 -3.25 2.30
N GLY A 212 -9.39 -2.37 3.15
CA GLY A 212 -9.67 -2.68 4.56
C GLY A 212 -10.64 -3.86 4.70
N ALA A 213 -11.73 -3.84 3.94
CA ALA A 213 -12.72 -4.91 3.91
C ALA A 213 -12.11 -6.23 3.39
N LEU A 214 -11.25 -6.17 2.38
CA LEU A 214 -10.57 -7.36 1.86
C LEU A 214 -9.57 -7.95 2.87
N ARG A 215 -8.87 -7.10 3.63
CA ARG A 215 -8.03 -7.57 4.74
C ARG A 215 -8.83 -8.20 5.87
N ALA A 216 -9.98 -7.63 6.21
CA ALA A 216 -10.89 -8.25 7.18
C ALA A 216 -11.35 -9.64 6.71
N PHE A 217 -11.53 -9.86 5.40
CA PHE A 217 -11.83 -11.18 4.85
C PHE A 217 -10.66 -12.16 5.04
N PHE A 218 -9.42 -11.73 4.76
CA PHE A 218 -8.24 -12.56 4.98
C PHE A 218 -8.03 -12.92 6.46
N ASP A 219 -8.22 -11.98 7.37
CA ASP A 219 -8.14 -12.24 8.82
C ASP A 219 -9.21 -13.24 9.26
N LEU A 220 -10.43 -13.07 8.74
CA LEU A 220 -11.55 -13.96 9.01
C LEU A 220 -11.29 -15.39 8.50
N PHE A 221 -10.72 -15.50 7.29
CA PHE A 221 -10.28 -16.76 6.71
C PHE A 221 -9.16 -17.39 7.55
N ALA A 222 -8.12 -16.63 7.89
CA ALA A 222 -6.97 -17.11 8.67
C ALA A 222 -7.41 -17.69 10.01
N ALA A 223 -8.26 -16.97 10.73
CA ALA A 223 -8.80 -17.39 12.03
C ALA A 223 -9.62 -18.69 11.91
N LYS A 224 -10.50 -18.78 10.90
CA LYS A 224 -11.37 -19.94 10.72
C LYS A 224 -10.63 -21.16 10.18
N ALA A 225 -9.72 -20.97 9.22
CA ALA A 225 -8.87 -22.03 8.69
C ALA A 225 -7.96 -22.60 9.79
N SER A 226 -7.44 -21.75 10.67
CA SER A 226 -6.60 -22.20 11.80
C SER A 226 -7.33 -23.17 12.74
N LEU A 227 -8.64 -22.98 12.92
CA LEU A 227 -9.50 -23.85 13.74
C LEU A 227 -10.09 -25.03 12.95
N ALA A 228 -10.46 -24.82 11.69
CA ALA A 228 -11.03 -25.86 10.84
C ALA A 228 -10.01 -26.97 10.53
N LEU A 229 -8.74 -26.58 10.35
CA LEU A 229 -7.64 -27.46 9.96
C LEU A 229 -6.72 -27.76 11.15
N ALA A 230 -7.19 -27.63 12.39
CA ALA A 230 -6.38 -27.86 13.58
C ALA A 230 -5.84 -29.30 13.68
N ALA A 231 -6.58 -30.27 13.12
CA ALA A 231 -6.20 -31.68 13.07
C ALA A 231 -5.28 -32.02 11.88
N ASP A 232 -5.06 -31.10 10.95
CA ASP A 232 -4.20 -31.28 9.77
C ASP A 232 -3.24 -30.08 9.63
N PRO A 233 -2.10 -30.11 10.35
CA PRO A 233 -1.19 -28.98 10.43
C PRO A 233 -0.52 -28.64 9.10
N ASP A 234 -0.30 -29.62 8.23
CA ASP A 234 0.33 -29.43 6.91
C ASP A 234 -0.64 -28.76 5.95
N GLU A 235 -1.90 -29.22 5.92
CA GLU A 235 -2.96 -28.57 5.15
C GLU A 235 -3.24 -27.16 5.65
N ARG A 236 -3.25 -26.95 6.98
CA ARG A 236 -3.35 -25.62 7.58
C ARG A 236 -2.22 -24.71 7.12
N ALA A 237 -0.97 -25.17 7.16
CA ALA A 237 0.18 -24.38 6.73
C ALA A 237 0.10 -24.03 5.24
N ARG A 238 -0.28 -25.00 4.40
CA ARG A 238 -0.50 -24.80 2.95
C ARG A 238 -1.54 -23.71 2.70
N VAL A 239 -2.70 -23.81 3.33
CA VAL A 239 -3.83 -22.88 3.12
C VAL A 239 -3.51 -21.48 3.64
N LEU A 240 -2.88 -21.35 4.81
CA LEU A 240 -2.47 -20.06 5.37
C LEU A 240 -1.34 -19.39 4.58
N SER A 241 -0.52 -20.16 3.86
CA SER A 241 0.55 -19.60 3.00
C SER A 241 0.03 -18.81 1.79
N LEU A 242 -1.26 -18.95 1.46
CA LEU A 242 -1.92 -18.21 0.38
C LEU A 242 -2.20 -16.75 0.75
N LEU A 243 -2.17 -16.42 2.04
CA LEU A 243 -2.44 -15.07 2.51
C LEU A 243 -1.32 -14.11 2.11
N PRO A 244 -1.63 -12.93 1.55
CA PRO A 244 -0.61 -11.97 1.18
C PRO A 244 0.11 -11.50 2.43
N ARG A 245 1.43 -11.72 2.46
CA ARG A 245 2.30 -11.35 3.57
C ARG A 245 2.18 -9.84 3.80
N VAL A 246 1.75 -9.45 5.00
CA VAL A 246 1.95 -8.08 5.46
C VAL A 246 3.46 -7.82 5.37
N GLU A 247 3.88 -6.63 4.96
CA GLU A 247 5.29 -6.20 5.09
C GLU A 247 5.65 -6.03 6.58
N GLU A 248 5.47 -7.08 7.39
CA GLU A 248 6.00 -7.14 8.73
C GLU A 248 7.51 -7.30 8.62
N ARG A 249 8.19 -6.16 8.74
CA ARG A 249 9.48 -6.08 9.42
C ARG A 249 10.66 -6.77 8.69
N ARG A 250 10.77 -6.65 7.36
CA ARG A 250 12.06 -6.93 6.67
C ARG A 250 13.23 -6.11 7.25
N HIS A 251 12.95 -4.96 7.85
CA HIS A 251 13.91 -4.10 8.52
C HIS A 251 14.34 -4.56 9.93
N LEU A 252 13.65 -5.54 10.54
CA LEU A 252 14.06 -6.15 11.83
C LEU A 252 14.77 -7.51 11.66
N ARG A 253 14.92 -8.00 10.42
CA ARG A 253 15.75 -9.18 10.09
C ARG A 253 17.16 -8.78 9.67
N ARG A 254 17.79 -7.82 10.35
CA ARG A 254 19.25 -7.80 10.40
C ARG A 254 19.63 -8.93 11.35
N GLU A 255 20.28 -9.95 10.81
CA GLU A 255 20.91 -11.02 11.58
C GLU A 255 21.73 -10.41 12.72
N PRO A 256 21.73 -11.00 13.93
CA PRO A 256 22.73 -10.64 14.92
C PRO A 256 24.08 -10.94 14.27
N THR A 257 24.83 -9.88 14.00
CA THR A 257 26.22 -9.97 13.58
C THR A 257 26.90 -10.86 14.61
N ARG A 258 27.39 -12.03 14.19
CA ARG A 258 28.23 -12.87 15.03
C ARG A 258 29.33 -11.99 15.59
N ALA A 259 29.31 -11.79 16.91
CA ALA A 259 30.44 -11.23 17.61
C ALA A 259 31.62 -12.18 17.34
N SER A 260 32.54 -11.74 16.49
CA SER A 260 33.90 -12.25 16.48
C SER A 260 34.61 -11.52 17.61
N GLY A 261 34.96 -12.27 18.65
CA GLY A 261 35.65 -11.84 19.86
C GLY A 261 35.83 -13.05 20.75
#